data_AF-A0A132MNJ7-F1
#
_entry.id   AF-A0A132MNJ7-F1
#
_cell.length_a   1.000
_cell.length_b   1.000
_cell.length_c   1.000
_cell.angle_alpha   90.00
_cell.angle_beta   90.00
_cell.angle_gamma   90.00
#
_symmetry.space_group_name_H-M   'P 1'
#
loop_
_entity.id
_entity.type
_entity.pdbx_description
1 polymer ?
#
loop_
_entity_poly.entity_id
_entity_poly.type
_entity_poly.pdbx_seq_one_letter_code
_entity_poly.pdbx_strand_id
1 'polypeptide(L)' 'MTTNPDGEQVTLDERLADIHSRYGPDHLVSRAITAATPTLRVSVERVERRLAKVTNS' A
#
# COMPACT_ATOMS: atom_id res chain seq x y z
N MET A 1 -3.47 -4.35 3.28
CA MET A 1 -2.47 -5.45 3.21
C MET A 1 -1.73 -5.44 1.87
N THR A 2 -0.40 -5.25 1.88
CA THR A 2 0.49 -5.42 0.71
C THR A 2 1.68 -6.31 1.10
N THR A 3 2.56 -6.69 0.17
CA THR A 3 3.81 -7.39 0.50
C THR A 3 5.04 -6.55 0.20
N ASN A 4 6.12 -6.77 0.95
CA ASN A 4 7.45 -6.24 0.65
C ASN A 4 8.18 -7.15 -0.38
N PRO A 5 9.36 -6.76 -0.90
CA PRO A 5 10.12 -7.59 -1.83
C PRO A 5 10.55 -8.95 -1.28
N ASP A 6 10.64 -9.09 0.05
CA ASP A 6 10.97 -10.33 0.74
C ASP A 6 9.74 -11.22 0.97
N GLY A 7 8.55 -10.77 0.55
CA GLY A 7 7.28 -11.50 0.61
C GLY A 7 6.52 -11.33 1.93
N GLU A 8 7.01 -10.53 2.86
CA GLU A 8 6.37 -10.29 4.14
C GLU A 8 5.18 -9.34 3.99
N GLN A 9 4.14 -9.57 4.79
CA GLN A 9 2.98 -8.67 4.82
C GLN A 9 3.34 -7.36 5.51
N VAL A 10 3.04 -6.26 4.84
CA VAL A 10 3.21 -4.90 5.34
C VAL A 10 1.95 -4.09 5.11
N THR A 11 1.80 -3.01 5.87
CA THR A 11 0.77 -2.02 5.66
C THR A 11 1.02 -1.23 4.37
N LEU A 12 -0.02 -0.57 3.85
CA LEU A 12 0.14 0.32 2.71
C LEU A 12 1.10 1.48 3.02
N ASP A 13 1.01 2.05 4.22
CA ASP A 13 1.85 3.20 4.60
C ASP A 13 3.33 2.82 4.72
N GLU A 14 3.64 1.66 5.31
CA GLU A 14 5.01 1.10 5.33
C GLU A 14 5.53 0.88 3.91
N ARG A 15 4.69 0.33 3.02
CA ARG A 15 5.08 0.11 1.63
C ARG A 15 5.34 1.42 0.89
N LEU A 16 4.52 2.45 1.10
CA LEU A 16 4.71 3.77 0.51
C LEU A 16 5.99 4.43 1.01
N ALA A 17 6.27 4.33 2.31
CA ALA A 17 7.50 4.84 2.92
C ALA A 17 8.75 4.16 2.32
N ASP A 18 8.74 2.84 2.17
CA ASP A 18 9.82 2.09 1.52
C ASP A 18 10.03 2.52 0.06
N ILE A 19 8.94 2.69 -0.71
CA ILE A 19 9.02 3.16 -2.11
C ILE A 19 9.63 4.56 -2.17
N HIS A 20 9.19 5.50 -1.32
CA HIS A 20 9.74 6.86 -1.27
C HIS A 20 11.18 6.92 -0.74
N SER A 21 11.59 5.98 0.11
CA SER A 21 12.97 5.86 0.56
C SER A 21 13.90 5.40 -0.57
N ARG A 22 13.45 4.44 -1.41
CA ARG A 22 14.20 3.93 -2.56
C ARG A 22 14.26 4.89 -3.73
N TYR A 23 13.18 5.64 -3.95
CA TYR A 23 13.05 6.55 -5.08
C TYR A 23 12.86 7.98 -4.57
N GLY A 24 13.83 8.85 -4.87
CA GLY A 24 13.75 10.27 -4.52
C GLY A 24 12.49 10.97 -5.07
N PRO A 25 12.16 12.17 -4.58
CA PRO A 25 10.89 12.85 -4.87
C PRO A 25 10.64 13.14 -6.36
N ASP A 26 11.69 13.37 -7.14
CA ASP A 26 11.59 13.65 -8.59
C ASP A 26 11.49 12.39 -9.46
N HIS A 27 11.68 11.21 -8.87
CA HIS A 27 11.66 9.97 -9.62
C HIS A 27 10.25 9.65 -10.12
N LEU A 28 10.14 9.10 -11.32
CA LEU A 28 8.86 8.76 -11.94
C LEU A 28 8.01 7.84 -11.05
N VAL A 29 8.64 6.86 -10.40
CA VAL A 29 7.97 5.94 -9.47
C VAL A 29 7.35 6.68 -8.29
N SER A 30 8.06 7.65 -7.71
CA SER A 30 7.57 8.46 -6.59
C SER A 30 6.35 9.28 -7.00
N ARG A 31 6.41 9.92 -8.16
CA ARG A 31 5.26 10.69 -8.69
C ARG A 31 4.05 9.80 -8.97
N ALA A 32 4.28 8.65 -9.62
CA ALA A 32 3.22 7.71 -9.95
C ALA A 32 2.56 7.14 -8.69
N ILE A 33 3.35 6.75 -7.68
CA ILE A 33 2.81 6.16 -6.46
C ILE A 33 2.08 7.21 -5.61
N THR A 34 2.57 8.45 -5.56
CA THR A 34 1.86 9.55 -4.89
C THR A 34 0.50 9.78 -5.53
N ALA A 35 0.43 9.83 -6.87
CA ALA A 35 -0.83 10.01 -7.59
C ALA A 35 -1.81 8.83 -7.37
N ALA A 36 -1.30 7.60 -7.26
CA ALA A 36 -2.11 6.41 -7.05
C ALA A 36 -2.56 6.20 -5.59
N THR A 37 -1.87 6.83 -4.62
CA THR A 37 -2.07 6.60 -3.18
C THR A 37 -3.53 6.71 -2.71
N PRO A 38 -4.33 7.70 -3.13
CA PRO A 38 -5.74 7.78 -2.72
C PRO A 38 -6.55 6.54 -3.13
N THR A 39 -6.38 6.08 -4.37
CA THR A 39 -7.07 4.89 -4.91
C THR A 39 -6.61 3.61 -4.23
N LEU A 40 -5.31 3.50 -3.94
CA LEU A 40 -4.74 2.36 -3.22
C LEU A 40 -5.32 2.25 -1.81
N ARG A 41 -5.42 3.38 -1.09
CA ARG A 41 -5.99 3.43 0.27
C ARG A 41 -7.42 2.91 0.30
N VAL A 42 -8.28 3.41 -0.59
CA VAL A 42 -9.69 2.96 -0.70
C VAL A 42 -9.78 1.47 -1.03
N SER A 43 -8.92 0.98 -1.91
CA SER A 43 -8.89 -0.43 -2.30
C SER A 43 -8.50 -1.34 -1.13
N VAL A 44 -7.45 -0.96 -0.40
CA VAL A 44 -6.98 -1.68 0.79
C VAL A 44 -8.06 -1.72 1.88
N GLU A 45 -8.64 -0.57 2.23
CA GLU A 45 -9.71 -0.50 3.23
C GLU A 45 -10.92 -1.37 2.84
N ARG A 46 -11.29 -1.38 1.56
CA ARG A 46 -12.40 -2.22 1.07
C ARG A 46 -12.12 -3.70 1.27
N VAL A 47 -10.90 -4.15 1.02
CA VAL A 47 -10.50 -5.54 1.21
C VAL A 47 -10.45 -5.88 2.70
N GLU A 48 -9.86 -5.03 3.53
CA GLU A 48 -9.78 -5.22 4.99
C GLU A 48 -11.16 -5.30 5.63
N ARG A 49 -12.09 -4.41 5.24
CA ARG A 49 -13.50 -4.49 5.68
C ARG A 49 -14.18 -5.79 5.28
N ARG A 50 -13.81 -6.40 4.15
CA ARG A 50 -14.39 -7.68 3.70
C ARG A 50 -13.81 -8.85 4.48
N LEU A 51 -12.49 -8.85 4.70
CA LEU A 51 -11.81 -9.87 5.49
C LEU A 51 -12.35 -9.89 6.92
N ALA A 52 -12.48 -8.72 7.56
CA ALA A 52 -13.03 -8.62 8.91
C ALA A 52 -14.46 -9.21 9.03
N LYS A 53 -15.27 -9.12 7.98
CA LYS A 53 -16.61 -9.72 7.96
C LYS A 53 -16.58 -11.25 7.89
N VAL A 54 -15.61 -11.81 7.16
CA VAL A 54 -15.45 -13.27 7.03
C VAL A 54 -14.85 -13.87 8.29
N THR A 55 -13.94 -13.18 8.97
CA THR A 55 -13.30 -13.67 10.19
C THR A 55 -14.22 -13.59 11.43
N ASN A 56 -15.21 -12.69 11.43
CA ASN A 56 -16.19 -12.54 12.51
C ASN A 56 -17.51 -13.29 12.27
N SER A 57 -17.60 -14.11 11.21
CA SER A 57 -18.74 -15.00 10.92
C SER A 57 -18.38 -16.45 11.25
#